data_AF-A0A7S1BRN4-F1
#
_entry.id   AF-A0A7S1BRN4-F1
#
_cell.length_a   1.000
_cell.length_b   1.000
_cell.length_c   1.000
_cell.angle_alpha   90.00
_cell.angle_beta   90.00
_cell.angle_gamma   90.00
#
_symmetry.space_group_name_H-M   'P 1'
#
loop_
_entity.id
_entity.type
_entity.pdbx_description
1 polymer ?
#
loop_
_entity_poly.entity_id
_entity_poly.type
_entity_poly.pdbx_seq_one_letter_code
_entity_poly.pdbx_strand_id
1 'polypeptide(L)'
;YQQETARRAQQHQEEAARRAQQHQQEAARRAQQQQQDAANRAHQQQQEAARRAHQQQQGTPRNSSPIFPDIPVGGHQPSAQRQQQRHQQQKSHQQHQQQQAQHKQQQQQQPQQQHQPSKYSQMASDKNEEDKVSEIKRNILVFWALQQPAMQVLRPIEQLVCSFHTILPPAFGATPNDYYKKWKAVNPPDITSGMGLDDNKLKKAVRKVKFFLHPDKLPRDLPEEQIFLCKMLWDIIADAWTEFCTKKEHLDWTGF
;
A
#
# COMPACT_ATOMS: atom_id res chain seq x y z
N TYR A 1 -40.77 5.37 33.84
CA TYR A 1 -40.26 4.60 32.67
C TYR A 1 -39.40 5.45 31.72
N GLN A 2 -39.85 6.64 31.27
CA GLN A 2 -39.01 7.51 30.40
C GLN A 2 -37.70 7.99 31.05
N GLN A 3 -37.70 8.29 32.36
CA GLN A 3 -36.48 8.76 33.04
C GLN A 3 -35.41 7.65 33.17
N GLU A 4 -35.83 6.39 33.30
CA GLU A 4 -34.91 5.25 33.43
C GLU A 4 -34.25 4.89 32.09
N THR A 5 -35.00 4.99 30.99
CA THR A 5 -34.47 4.79 29.63
C THR A 5 -33.45 5.86 29.26
N ALA A 6 -33.69 7.13 29.61
CA ALA A 6 -32.72 8.20 29.42
C ALA A 6 -31.41 7.95 30.21
N ARG A 7 -31.51 7.48 31.45
CA ARG A 7 -30.33 7.18 32.29
C ARG A 7 -29.49 6.03 31.74
N ARG A 8 -30.14 4.96 31.23
CA ARG A 8 -29.45 3.83 30.58
C ARG A 8 -28.76 4.26 29.28
N ALA A 9 -29.41 5.10 28.47
CA ALA A 9 -28.81 5.63 27.24
C ALA A 9 -27.55 6.47 27.54
N GLN A 10 -27.60 7.32 28.57
CA GLN A 10 -26.45 8.13 28.99
C GLN A 10 -25.29 7.27 29.50
N GLN A 11 -25.58 6.23 30.31
CA GLN A 11 -24.55 5.29 30.76
C GLN A 11 -23.87 4.55 29.61
N HIS A 12 -24.65 4.11 28.62
CA HIS A 12 -24.10 3.43 27.45
C HIS A 12 -23.22 4.37 26.61
N GLN A 13 -23.60 5.64 26.49
CA GLN A 13 -22.79 6.65 25.80
C GLN A 13 -21.47 6.94 26.54
N GLU A 14 -21.49 7.03 27.87
CA GLU A 14 -20.26 7.23 28.66
C GLU A 14 -19.34 6.00 28.58
N GLU A 15 -19.90 4.79 28.64
CA GLU A 15 -19.12 3.55 28.50
C GLU A 15 -18.50 3.44 27.11
N ALA A 16 -19.24 3.77 26.06
CA ALA A 16 -18.73 3.81 24.69
C ALA A 16 -17.58 4.82 24.55
N ALA A 17 -17.70 6.00 25.15
CA ALA A 17 -16.64 7.01 25.15
C ALA A 17 -15.38 6.53 25.88
N ARG A 18 -15.52 5.87 27.04
CA ARG A 18 -14.39 5.29 27.79
C ARG A 18 -13.69 4.20 26.98
N ARG A 19 -14.44 3.30 26.34
CA ARG A 19 -13.88 2.25 25.48
C ARG A 19 -13.12 2.83 24.29
N ALA A 20 -13.67 3.87 23.66
CA ALA A 20 -12.99 4.57 22.55
C ALA A 20 -11.66 5.21 23.01
N GLN A 21 -11.65 5.86 24.17
CA GLN A 21 -10.44 6.47 24.74
C GLN A 21 -9.39 5.42 25.11
N GLN A 22 -9.82 4.30 25.69
CA GLN A 22 -8.92 3.18 26.02
C GLN A 22 -8.28 2.57 24.77
N HIS A 23 -9.08 2.38 23.71
CA HIS A 23 -8.57 1.88 22.43
C HIS A 23 -7.56 2.84 21.80
N GLN A 24 -7.79 4.15 21.90
CA GLN A 24 -6.84 5.16 21.42
C GLN A 24 -5.51 5.13 22.21
N GLN A 25 -5.56 4.98 23.53
CA GLN A 25 -4.36 4.85 24.36
C GLN A 25 -3.58 3.55 24.05
N GLU A 26 -4.28 2.44 23.87
CA GLU A 26 -3.65 1.17 23.50
C GLU A 26 -3.01 1.24 22.12
N ALA A 27 -3.69 1.83 21.14
CA ALA A 27 -3.15 2.04 19.80
C ALA A 27 -1.88 2.91 19.84
N ALA A 28 -1.87 3.99 20.62
CA ALA A 28 -0.69 4.84 20.80
C ALA A 28 0.48 4.07 21.44
N ARG A 29 0.20 3.25 22.46
CA ARG A 29 1.23 2.41 23.12
C ARG A 29 1.81 1.36 22.18
N ARG A 30 0.97 0.71 21.37
CA ARG A 30 1.41 -0.25 20.34
C ARG A 30 2.27 0.42 19.27
N ALA A 31 1.90 1.61 18.81
CA ALA A 31 2.70 2.37 17.85
C ALA A 31 4.09 2.74 18.40
N GLN A 32 4.16 3.18 19.66
CA GLN A 32 5.43 3.48 20.33
C GLN A 32 6.31 2.23 20.49
N GLN A 33 5.71 1.09 20.86
CA GLN A 33 6.43 -0.18 20.96
C GLN A 33 7.02 -0.60 19.61
N GLN A 34 6.24 -0.50 18.52
CA GLN A 34 6.71 -0.83 17.18
C GLN A 34 7.90 0.05 16.73
N GLN A 35 7.87 1.34 17.06
CA GLN A 35 9.00 2.24 16.77
C GLN A 35 10.26 1.84 17.54
N GLN A 36 10.12 1.45 18.81
CA GLN A 36 11.24 0.99 19.62
C GLN A 36 11.82 -0.34 19.12
N ASP A 37 10.96 -1.28 18.73
CA ASP A 37 11.37 -2.57 18.17
C ASP A 37 12.09 -2.40 16.82
N ALA A 38 11.59 -1.48 15.97
CA ALA A 38 12.24 -1.13 14.71
C ALA A 38 13.62 -0.50 14.93
N ALA A 39 13.75 0.42 15.90
CA ALA A 39 15.03 1.03 16.26
C ALA A 39 16.05 -0.01 16.78
N ASN A 40 15.60 -0.92 17.65
CA ASN A 40 16.44 -2.02 18.16
C ASN A 40 16.91 -2.94 17.04
N ARG A 41 16.02 -3.29 16.10
CA ARG A 41 16.35 -4.13 14.94
C ARG A 41 17.38 -3.45 14.02
N ALA A 42 17.21 -2.16 13.75
CA ALA A 42 18.16 -1.39 12.95
C ALA A 42 19.55 -1.34 13.61
N HIS A 43 19.59 -1.13 14.93
CA HIS A 43 20.84 -1.13 15.68
C HIS A 43 21.54 -2.50 15.64
N GLN A 44 20.78 -3.59 15.80
CA GLN A 44 21.31 -4.95 15.72
C GLN A 44 21.89 -5.27 14.34
N GLN A 45 21.19 -4.89 13.27
CA GLN A 45 21.69 -5.06 11.89
C GLN A 45 23.00 -4.30 11.66
N GLN A 46 23.12 -3.09 12.22
CA GLN A 46 24.35 -2.30 12.12
C GLN A 46 25.53 -2.97 12.83
N GLN A 47 25.31 -3.56 14.01
CA GLN A 47 26.34 -4.31 14.73
C GLN A 47 26.76 -5.58 13.97
N GLU A 48 25.81 -6.32 13.38
CA GLU A 48 26.11 -7.52 12.60
C GLU A 48 26.90 -7.19 11.33
N ALA A 49 26.52 -6.12 10.62
CA ALA A 49 27.25 -5.63 9.46
C ALA A 49 28.70 -5.25 9.81
N ALA A 50 28.91 -4.58 10.95
CA ALA A 50 30.25 -4.25 11.43
C ALA A 50 31.09 -5.50 11.77
N ARG A 51 30.47 -6.52 12.40
CA ARG A 51 31.13 -7.81 12.67
C ARG A 51 31.51 -8.56 11.38
N ARG A 52 30.62 -8.60 10.39
CA ARG A 52 30.91 -9.22 9.08
C ARG A 52 32.06 -8.53 8.36
N ALA A 53 32.09 -7.19 8.37
CA ALA A 53 33.19 -6.43 7.77
C ALA A 53 34.55 -6.72 8.43
N HIS A 54 34.58 -6.97 9.75
CA HIS A 54 35.83 -7.28 10.46
C HIS A 54 36.36 -8.70 10.18
N GLN A 55 35.48 -9.70 10.01
CA GLN A 55 35.90 -11.06 9.65
C GLN A 55 36.53 -11.14 8.26
N GLN A 56 36.01 -10.39 7.27
CA GLN A 56 36.57 -10.41 5.92
C GLN A 56 38.02 -9.89 5.84
N GLN A 57 38.43 -9.01 6.76
CA GLN A 57 39.80 -8.49 6.79
C GLN A 57 40.82 -9.48 7.38
N GLN A 58 40.39 -10.48 8.17
CA GLN A 58 41.30 -11.43 8.81
C GLN A 58 41.44 -12.76 8.04
N GLY A 59 40.70 -12.94 6.95
CA GLY A 59 40.52 -14.22 6.26
C GLY A 59 41.22 -14.39 4.92
N THR A 60 42.37 -13.74 4.66
CA THR A 60 43.20 -14.12 3.50
C THR A 60 44.20 -15.21 3.91
N PRO A 61 43.93 -16.50 3.67
CA PRO A 61 44.93 -17.54 3.86
C PRO A 61 46.07 -17.30 2.87
N ARG A 62 47.21 -16.89 3.44
CA ARG A 62 48.53 -16.93 2.80
C ARG A 62 48.83 -18.41 2.52
N ASN A 63 48.48 -18.89 1.32
CA ASN A 63 48.82 -20.25 0.89
C ASN A 63 49.66 -20.21 -0.40
N SER A 64 50.97 -20.31 -0.19
CA SER A 64 51.98 -21.06 -0.97
C SER A 64 52.25 -20.68 -2.45
N SER A 65 53.38 -19.95 -2.64
CA SER A 65 54.55 -20.25 -3.50
C SER A 65 54.39 -20.63 -4.99
N PRO A 66 55.30 -20.20 -5.92
CA PRO A 66 56.75 -20.35 -5.72
C PRO A 66 57.69 -19.19 -6.16
N ILE A 67 58.79 -19.10 -5.39
CA ILE A 67 60.19 -18.85 -5.77
C ILE A 67 60.48 -17.72 -6.78
N PHE A 68 60.90 -16.57 -6.25
CA PHE A 68 61.90 -15.67 -6.84
C PHE A 68 62.65 -14.95 -5.70
N PRO A 69 63.98 -14.76 -5.79
CA PRO A 69 64.76 -14.13 -4.73
C PRO A 69 64.86 -12.59 -4.86
N ASP A 70 64.88 -11.96 -3.69
CA ASP A 70 65.60 -10.74 -3.30
C ASP A 70 65.24 -9.37 -3.91
N ILE A 71 64.41 -8.59 -3.20
CA ILE A 71 64.54 -7.12 -3.04
C ILE A 71 63.96 -6.71 -1.66
N PRO A 72 64.65 -5.90 -0.83
CA PRO A 72 64.18 -5.51 0.49
C PRO A 72 63.52 -4.11 0.56
N VAL A 73 62.75 -3.91 1.64
CA VAL A 73 62.38 -2.64 2.31
C VAL A 73 61.29 -1.74 1.68
N GLY A 74 60.25 -1.46 2.48
CA GLY A 74 59.35 -0.33 2.24
C GLY A 74 58.00 -0.44 2.95
N GLY A 75 57.97 -0.51 4.27
CA GLY A 75 56.74 -0.58 5.06
C GLY A 75 55.83 0.63 4.85
N HIS A 76 54.56 0.40 4.55
CA HIS A 76 53.53 1.44 4.57
C HIS A 76 52.21 0.86 5.13
N GLN A 77 51.88 1.37 6.30
CA GLN A 77 50.69 1.09 7.09
C GLN A 77 49.49 1.90 6.52
N PRO A 78 48.36 1.28 6.15
CA PRO A 78 47.22 2.03 5.61
C PRO A 78 46.38 2.64 6.74
N SER A 79 46.71 3.87 7.15
CA SER A 79 45.96 4.67 8.14
C SER A 79 44.80 5.46 7.54
N ALA A 80 44.55 5.36 6.23
CA ALA A 80 43.50 6.13 5.54
C ALA A 80 42.06 5.62 5.76
N GLN A 81 41.86 4.37 6.19
CA GLN A 81 40.52 3.77 6.23
C GLN A 81 39.74 4.02 7.54
N ARG A 82 40.40 4.52 8.58
CA ARG A 82 39.78 4.72 9.90
C ARG A 82 39.10 6.08 10.08
N GLN A 83 39.31 7.04 9.16
CA GLN A 83 38.76 8.40 9.28
C GLN A 83 37.42 8.59 8.57
N GLN A 84 37.03 7.70 7.64
CA GLN A 84 35.74 7.75 6.96
C GLN A 84 34.57 7.22 7.81
N GLN A 85 34.82 6.30 8.76
CA GLN A 85 33.76 5.75 9.61
C GLN A 85 33.25 6.72 10.68
N ARG A 86 34.05 7.72 11.10
CA ARG A 86 33.60 8.73 12.06
C ARG A 86 32.68 9.80 11.45
N HIS A 87 32.71 10.01 10.13
CA HIS A 87 31.88 11.04 9.49
C HIS A 87 30.45 10.59 9.18
N GLN A 88 30.15 9.28 9.19
CA GLN A 88 28.78 8.79 8.97
C GLN A 88 27.93 8.73 10.25
N GLN A 89 28.53 8.63 11.44
CA GLN A 89 27.76 8.54 12.69
C GLN A 89 27.26 9.90 13.20
N GLN A 90 27.83 11.02 12.75
CA GLN A 90 27.39 12.36 13.17
C GLN A 90 26.25 12.94 12.32
N LYS A 91 26.01 12.46 11.10
CA LYS A 91 24.95 13.02 10.23
C LYS A 91 23.54 12.53 10.55
N SER A 92 23.36 11.41 11.25
CA SER A 92 22.02 10.87 11.55
C SER A 92 21.32 11.53 12.74
N HIS A 93 22.04 12.24 13.62
CA HIS A 93 21.44 12.87 14.81
C HIS A 93 20.92 14.29 14.58
N GLN A 94 21.24 14.93 13.46
CA GLN A 94 20.84 16.33 13.21
C GLN A 94 19.58 16.47 12.35
N GLN A 95 19.11 15.39 11.70
CA GLN A 95 18.00 15.49 10.75
C GLN A 95 16.60 15.27 11.37
N HIS A 96 16.50 14.93 12.65
CA HIS A 96 15.20 14.61 13.29
C HIS A 96 14.56 15.76 14.08
N GLN A 97 15.18 16.95 14.14
CA GLN A 97 14.64 18.07 14.95
C GLN A 97 14.07 19.24 14.13
N GLN A 98 14.13 19.22 12.79
CA GLN A 98 13.74 20.38 11.96
C GLN A 98 12.39 20.25 11.22
N GLN A 99 11.58 19.21 11.48
CA GLN A 99 10.28 19.04 10.81
C GLN A 99 9.05 19.51 11.60
N GLN A 100 9.18 20.12 12.77
CA GLN A 100 8.02 20.61 13.55
C GLN A 100 7.75 22.12 13.49
N ALA A 101 8.51 22.93 12.73
CA ALA A 101 8.40 24.39 12.82
C ALA A 101 7.89 25.14 11.57
N GLN A 102 7.51 24.49 10.46
CA GLN A 102 7.25 25.19 9.18
C GLN A 102 5.79 25.30 8.71
N HIS A 103 4.80 24.97 9.54
CA HIS A 103 3.39 25.27 9.23
C HIS A 103 2.88 26.50 9.99
N LYS A 104 3.29 27.71 9.58
CA LYS A 104 2.55 28.97 9.81
C LYS A 104 3.30 30.17 9.20
N GLN A 105 3.29 30.33 7.89
CA GLN A 105 3.33 31.63 7.19
C GLN A 105 3.52 31.38 5.70
N GLN A 106 2.45 31.56 4.92
CA GLN A 106 2.52 32.34 3.69
C GLN A 106 1.12 32.46 3.10
N GLN A 107 0.54 33.63 3.33
CA GLN A 107 -0.51 34.20 2.51
C GLN A 107 -0.01 35.59 2.12
N GLN A 108 -0.23 35.95 0.85
CA GLN A 108 0.14 37.20 0.16
C GLN A 108 1.57 37.25 -0.42
N GLN A 109 1.68 37.09 -1.74
CA GLN A 109 1.72 38.19 -2.71
C GLN A 109 1.93 37.64 -4.13
N GLN A 110 1.12 38.10 -5.08
CA GLN A 110 1.35 37.92 -6.52
C GLN A 110 2.13 39.13 -7.05
N PRO A 111 3.02 38.89 -8.03
CA PRO A 111 3.11 39.79 -9.17
C PRO A 111 2.90 39.04 -10.49
N GLN A 112 2.15 39.68 -11.38
CA GLN A 112 2.00 39.31 -12.79
C GLN A 112 3.37 39.26 -13.48
N GLN A 113 3.73 38.12 -14.04
CA GLN A 113 4.79 38.04 -15.05
C GLN A 113 4.29 37.32 -16.29
N GLN A 114 4.44 38.01 -17.43
CA GLN A 114 4.24 37.51 -18.78
C GLN A 114 5.20 36.34 -19.03
N HIS A 115 4.64 35.16 -19.29
CA HIS A 115 5.41 33.94 -19.48
C HIS A 115 5.84 33.78 -20.93
N GLN A 116 7.16 33.75 -21.13
CA GLN A 116 7.76 33.04 -22.25
C GLN A 116 7.57 31.52 -22.03
N PRO A 117 7.36 30.71 -23.09
CA PRO A 117 7.14 29.28 -22.98
C PRO A 117 8.43 28.57 -22.54
N SER A 118 8.52 28.32 -21.24
CA SER A 118 9.66 27.67 -20.60
C SER A 118 9.49 26.15 -20.63
N LYS A 119 10.54 25.43 -21.05
CA LYS A 119 10.61 23.95 -21.16
C LYS A 119 10.35 23.19 -19.85
N TYR A 120 10.13 23.89 -18.73
CA TYR A 120 9.77 23.32 -17.42
C TYR A 120 8.30 22.93 -17.25
N SER A 121 7.39 23.30 -18.17
CA SER A 121 5.96 22.96 -18.03
C SER A 121 5.66 21.47 -18.16
N GLN A 122 6.53 20.68 -18.79
CA GLN A 122 6.25 19.26 -19.05
C GLN A 122 6.34 18.41 -17.77
N MET A 123 7.26 18.73 -16.85
CA MET A 123 7.42 18.00 -15.58
C MET A 123 6.28 18.25 -14.57
N ALA A 124 5.50 19.32 -14.75
CA ALA A 124 4.34 19.61 -13.90
C ALA A 124 3.11 18.79 -14.32
N SER A 125 3.05 18.32 -15.58
CA SER A 125 1.93 17.51 -16.08
C SER A 125 1.96 16.09 -15.53
N ASP A 126 3.13 15.45 -15.53
CA ASP A 126 3.27 14.04 -15.11
C ASP A 126 2.91 13.82 -13.63
N LYS A 127 3.26 14.77 -12.75
CA LYS A 127 2.90 14.70 -11.32
C LYS A 127 1.38 14.70 -11.08
N ASN A 128 0.64 15.43 -11.91
CA ASN A 128 -0.81 15.53 -11.74
C ASN A 128 -1.51 14.22 -12.13
N GLU A 129 -0.97 13.46 -13.09
CA GLU A 129 -1.53 12.15 -13.46
C GLU A 129 -1.29 11.10 -12.38
N GLU A 130 -0.10 11.07 -11.77
CA GLU A 130 0.21 10.13 -10.68
C GLU A 130 -0.67 10.37 -9.44
N ASP A 131 -0.95 11.64 -9.11
CA ASP A 131 -1.86 12.01 -8.02
C ASP A 131 -3.30 11.53 -8.30
N LYS A 132 -3.79 11.68 -9.54
CA LYS A 132 -5.12 11.20 -9.95
C LYS A 132 -5.22 9.68 -9.86
N VAL A 133 -4.22 8.94 -10.34
CA VAL A 133 -4.19 7.48 -10.25
C VAL A 133 -4.21 7.02 -8.78
N SER A 134 -3.46 7.71 -7.92
CA SER A 134 -3.41 7.45 -6.48
C SER A 134 -4.76 7.70 -5.80
N GLU A 135 -5.47 8.77 -6.18
CA GLU A 135 -6.80 9.08 -5.67
C GLU A 135 -7.85 8.07 -6.14
N ILE A 136 -7.86 7.71 -7.43
CA ILE A 136 -8.73 6.67 -7.99
C ILE A 136 -8.51 5.34 -7.27
N LYS A 137 -7.25 4.92 -7.11
CA LYS A 137 -6.87 3.71 -6.36
C LYS A 137 -7.42 3.73 -4.94
N ARG A 138 -7.18 4.83 -4.22
CA ARG A 138 -7.67 5.00 -2.85
C ARG A 138 -9.19 4.87 -2.79
N ASN A 139 -9.90 5.55 -3.68
CA ASN A 139 -11.36 5.57 -3.68
C ASN A 139 -11.94 4.17 -3.97
N ILE A 140 -11.38 3.43 -4.92
CA ILE A 140 -11.82 2.07 -5.22
C ILE A 140 -11.59 1.14 -4.05
N LEU A 141 -10.39 1.16 -3.45
CA LEU A 141 -10.09 0.32 -2.30
C LEU A 141 -11.01 0.67 -1.13
N VAL A 142 -11.19 1.96 -0.84
CA VAL A 142 -11.91 2.42 0.33
C VAL A 142 -13.43 2.24 0.22
N PHE A 143 -14.00 2.60 -0.93
CA PHE A 143 -15.44 2.68 -1.11
C PHE A 143 -16.05 1.46 -1.81
N TRP A 144 -15.24 0.65 -2.50
CA TRP A 144 -15.74 -0.49 -3.26
C TRP A 144 -15.14 -1.83 -2.82
N ALA A 145 -13.82 -1.95 -2.74
CA ALA A 145 -13.18 -3.26 -2.57
C ALA A 145 -13.21 -3.76 -1.12
N LEU A 146 -12.98 -2.87 -0.14
CA LEU A 146 -12.80 -3.26 1.26
C LEU A 146 -14.10 -3.17 2.07
N GLN A 147 -14.22 -4.06 3.06
CA GLN A 147 -15.31 -4.06 4.02
C GLN A 147 -15.03 -3.09 5.18
N GLN A 148 -15.93 -2.14 5.40
CA GLN A 148 -15.95 -1.28 6.58
C GLN A 148 -16.37 -2.10 7.81
N PRO A 149 -15.87 -1.81 9.03
CA PRO A 149 -15.03 -0.68 9.44
C PRO A 149 -13.52 -0.97 9.46
N ALA A 150 -13.11 -2.26 9.42
CA ALA A 150 -11.72 -2.65 9.62
C ALA A 150 -10.82 -2.38 8.41
N MET A 151 -11.38 -2.30 7.20
CA MET A 151 -10.63 -2.01 5.95
C MET A 151 -9.50 -3.00 5.65
N GLN A 152 -9.62 -4.22 6.16
CA GLN A 152 -8.60 -5.27 6.04
C GLN A 152 -9.05 -6.46 5.20
N VAL A 153 -10.36 -6.62 5.00
CA VAL A 153 -10.95 -7.77 4.30
C VAL A 153 -11.67 -7.27 3.07
N LEU A 154 -11.49 -7.99 1.95
CA LEU A 154 -12.23 -7.73 0.73
C LEU A 154 -13.72 -7.98 0.95
N ARG A 155 -14.56 -7.21 0.27
CA ARG A 155 -16.00 -7.50 0.27
C ARG A 155 -16.25 -8.86 -0.35
N PRO A 156 -17.37 -9.52 0.02
CA PRO A 156 -17.76 -10.79 -0.60
C PRO A 156 -17.81 -10.67 -2.13
N ILE A 157 -17.32 -11.70 -2.82
CA ILE A 157 -17.15 -11.68 -4.27
C ILE A 157 -18.47 -11.42 -5.02
N GLU A 158 -19.60 -11.89 -4.49
CA GLU A 158 -20.93 -11.63 -5.02
C GLU A 158 -21.27 -10.14 -5.02
N GLN A 159 -20.89 -9.41 -3.97
CA GLN A 159 -21.12 -7.97 -3.88
C GLN A 159 -20.20 -7.21 -4.84
N LEU A 160 -18.93 -7.60 -4.93
CA LEU A 160 -17.97 -6.99 -5.85
C LEU A 160 -18.44 -7.14 -7.30
N VAL A 161 -18.84 -8.34 -7.72
CA VAL A 161 -19.32 -8.61 -9.08
C VAL A 161 -20.60 -7.84 -9.40
N CYS A 162 -21.56 -7.77 -8.47
CA CYS A 162 -22.81 -7.03 -8.71
C CYS A 162 -22.61 -5.52 -8.77
N SER A 163 -21.71 -4.97 -7.94
CA SER A 163 -21.45 -3.53 -7.87
C SER A 163 -20.32 -3.06 -8.80
N PHE A 164 -19.65 -3.96 -9.53
CA PHE A 164 -18.53 -3.62 -10.42
C PHE A 164 -18.85 -2.49 -11.43
N HIS A 165 -20.09 -2.38 -11.89
CA HIS A 165 -20.48 -1.34 -12.86
C HIS A 165 -20.45 0.09 -12.27
N THR A 166 -20.53 0.25 -10.96
CA THR A 166 -20.60 1.58 -10.30
C THR A 166 -19.25 2.28 -10.20
N ILE A 167 -18.16 1.53 -10.39
CA ILE A 167 -16.78 2.02 -10.32
C ILE A 167 -16.13 2.18 -11.70
N LEU A 168 -16.85 1.84 -12.77
CA LEU A 168 -16.37 2.06 -14.14
C LEU A 168 -16.41 3.57 -14.47
N PRO A 169 -15.51 4.06 -15.34
CA PRO A 169 -15.56 5.44 -15.80
C PRO A 169 -16.96 5.82 -16.33
N PRO A 170 -17.50 7.00 -15.97
CA PRO A 170 -16.80 8.17 -15.43
C PRO A 170 -16.65 8.23 -13.90
N ALA A 171 -16.88 7.13 -13.18
CA ALA A 171 -16.68 7.12 -11.73
C ALA A 171 -15.26 7.56 -11.34
N PHE A 172 -15.15 8.23 -10.18
CA PHE A 172 -13.89 8.72 -9.63
C PHE A 172 -13.10 9.68 -10.52
N GLY A 173 -13.77 10.35 -11.48
CA GLY A 173 -13.14 11.36 -12.34
C GLY A 173 -12.32 10.79 -13.49
N ALA A 174 -12.37 9.47 -13.73
CA ALA A 174 -11.74 8.86 -14.88
C ALA A 174 -12.45 9.26 -16.18
N THR A 175 -11.69 9.39 -17.27
CA THR A 175 -12.23 9.84 -18.56
C THR A 175 -13.30 8.85 -19.09
N PRO A 176 -14.49 9.29 -19.54
CA PRO A 176 -15.47 8.38 -20.14
C PRO A 176 -14.90 7.67 -21.38
N ASN A 177 -15.15 6.36 -21.53
CA ASN A 177 -14.75 5.59 -22.72
C ASN A 177 -15.87 4.62 -23.16
N ASP A 178 -16.08 4.50 -24.47
CA ASP A 178 -17.13 3.67 -25.07
C ASP A 178 -16.95 2.16 -24.80
N TYR A 179 -15.73 1.73 -24.50
CA TYR A 179 -15.44 0.34 -24.13
C TYR A 179 -16.33 -0.13 -22.96
N TYR A 180 -16.52 0.72 -21.95
CA TYR A 180 -17.30 0.40 -20.76
C TYR A 180 -18.81 0.29 -21.02
N LYS A 181 -19.32 0.91 -22.09
CA LYS A 181 -20.73 0.78 -22.49
C LYS A 181 -21.11 -0.64 -22.92
N LYS A 182 -20.11 -1.47 -23.27
CA LYS A 182 -20.30 -2.88 -23.63
C LYS A 182 -20.56 -3.76 -22.39
N TRP A 183 -20.24 -3.25 -21.20
CA TRP A 183 -20.47 -3.98 -19.96
C TRP A 183 -21.98 -4.08 -19.67
N LYS A 184 -22.44 -5.30 -19.39
CA LYS A 184 -23.79 -5.55 -18.89
C LYS A 184 -23.71 -5.89 -17.41
N ALA A 185 -24.30 -5.02 -16.58
CA ALA A 185 -24.37 -5.20 -15.14
C ALA A 185 -24.94 -6.59 -14.80
N VAL A 186 -24.36 -7.18 -13.74
CA VAL A 186 -24.84 -8.44 -13.16
C VAL A 186 -25.71 -8.05 -11.97
N ASN A 187 -26.97 -8.45 -11.98
CA ASN A 187 -27.87 -8.13 -10.87
C ASN A 187 -27.81 -9.25 -9.81
N PRO A 188 -28.07 -8.95 -8.53
CA PRO A 188 -28.13 -9.98 -7.49
C PRO A 188 -29.05 -11.17 -7.81
N PRO A 189 -30.26 -10.98 -8.39
CA PRO A 189 -31.14 -12.09 -8.79
C PRO A 189 -30.54 -13.02 -9.85
N ASP A 190 -29.55 -12.54 -10.63
CA ASP A 190 -28.90 -13.34 -11.67
C ASP A 190 -27.89 -14.33 -11.09
N ILE A 191 -27.49 -14.17 -9.83
CA ILE A 191 -26.52 -15.03 -9.13
C ILE A 191 -27.11 -15.73 -7.91
N THR A 192 -28.30 -15.35 -7.47
CA THR A 192 -29.06 -16.06 -6.44
C THR A 192 -30.05 -17.04 -7.05
N SER A 193 -30.39 -18.07 -6.28
CA SER A 193 -31.44 -19.05 -6.53
C SER A 193 -32.29 -19.16 -5.25
N GLY A 194 -33.49 -19.74 -5.32
CA GLY A 194 -34.46 -19.72 -4.20
C GLY A 194 -33.97 -20.28 -2.84
N MET A 195 -32.83 -20.97 -2.82
CA MET A 195 -32.18 -21.52 -1.62
C MET A 195 -30.90 -20.78 -1.18
N GLY A 196 -30.50 -19.70 -1.88
CA GLY A 196 -29.28 -18.95 -1.56
C GLY A 196 -28.42 -18.60 -2.78
N LEU A 197 -27.12 -18.48 -2.56
CA LEU A 197 -26.15 -18.13 -3.61
C LEU A 197 -25.91 -19.34 -4.53
N ASP A 198 -26.01 -19.14 -5.84
CA ASP A 198 -25.78 -20.19 -6.83
C ASP A 198 -24.34 -20.11 -7.33
N ASP A 199 -23.50 -21.05 -6.88
CA ASP A 199 -22.06 -21.06 -7.18
C ASP A 199 -21.78 -21.11 -8.68
N ASN A 200 -22.61 -21.80 -9.45
CA ASN A 200 -22.42 -21.94 -10.89
C ASN A 200 -22.70 -20.62 -11.60
N LYS A 201 -23.75 -19.90 -11.17
CA LYS A 201 -24.05 -18.56 -11.69
C LYS A 201 -22.99 -17.54 -11.27
N LEU A 202 -22.55 -17.58 -10.01
CA LEU A 202 -21.49 -16.72 -9.50
C LEU A 202 -20.17 -16.96 -10.25
N LYS A 203 -19.74 -18.22 -10.42
CA LYS A 203 -18.53 -18.57 -11.17
C LYS A 203 -18.58 -18.06 -12.62
N LYS A 204 -19.74 -18.12 -13.28
CA LYS A 204 -19.95 -17.56 -14.62
C LYS A 204 -19.84 -16.03 -14.60
N ALA A 205 -20.43 -15.37 -13.61
CA ALA A 205 -20.38 -13.92 -13.47
C ALA A 205 -18.94 -13.43 -13.21
N VAL A 206 -18.20 -14.09 -12.32
CA VAL A 206 -16.77 -13.80 -12.06
C VAL A 206 -15.94 -14.00 -13.33
N ARG A 207 -16.13 -15.11 -14.05
CA ARG A 207 -15.43 -15.34 -15.32
C ARG A 207 -15.73 -14.23 -16.33
N LYS A 208 -16.96 -13.74 -16.41
CA LYS A 208 -17.36 -12.64 -17.29
C LYS A 208 -16.67 -11.33 -16.90
N VAL A 209 -16.65 -10.96 -15.61
CA VAL A 209 -15.93 -9.75 -15.11
C VAL A 209 -14.44 -9.87 -15.41
N LYS A 210 -13.82 -11.01 -15.08
CA LYS A 210 -12.42 -11.27 -15.38
C LYS A 210 -12.17 -11.10 -16.87
N PHE A 211 -12.86 -11.84 -17.74
CA PHE A 211 -12.65 -11.73 -19.19
C PHE A 211 -12.74 -10.28 -19.71
N PHE A 212 -13.67 -9.49 -19.17
CA PHE A 212 -13.81 -8.07 -19.51
C PHE A 212 -12.63 -7.19 -19.02
N LEU A 213 -11.99 -7.55 -17.92
CA LEU A 213 -10.86 -6.82 -17.35
C LEU A 213 -9.47 -7.34 -17.78
N HIS A 214 -9.41 -8.42 -18.56
CA HIS A 214 -8.14 -9.09 -18.88
C HIS A 214 -7.21 -8.13 -19.65
N PRO A 215 -5.94 -7.94 -19.22
CA PRO A 215 -5.03 -6.97 -19.84
C PRO A 215 -4.87 -7.18 -21.35
N ASP A 216 -4.77 -8.42 -21.81
CA ASP A 216 -4.67 -8.74 -23.25
C ASP A 216 -5.95 -8.53 -24.08
N LYS A 217 -7.10 -8.32 -23.42
CA LYS A 217 -8.40 -8.09 -24.08
C LYS A 217 -8.82 -6.62 -24.03
N LEU A 218 -8.02 -5.76 -23.39
CA LEU A 218 -8.29 -4.33 -23.35
C LEU A 218 -8.02 -3.69 -24.72
N PRO A 219 -8.80 -2.68 -25.11
CA PRO A 219 -8.51 -1.87 -26.29
C PRO A 219 -7.15 -1.19 -26.18
N ARG A 220 -6.45 -1.03 -27.30
CA ARG A 220 -5.12 -0.38 -27.33
C ARG A 220 -5.19 1.13 -27.18
N ASP A 221 -6.36 1.71 -27.41
CA ASP A 221 -6.69 3.14 -27.32
C ASP A 221 -7.18 3.56 -25.94
N LEU A 222 -7.20 2.65 -24.97
CA LEU A 222 -7.56 2.97 -23.59
C LEU A 222 -6.42 3.80 -22.96
N PRO A 223 -6.72 4.92 -22.27
CA PRO A 223 -5.68 5.70 -21.60
C PRO A 223 -5.03 4.89 -20.48
N GLU A 224 -3.77 5.21 -20.16
CA GLU A 224 -2.96 4.44 -19.21
C GLU A 224 -3.61 4.34 -17.83
N GLU A 225 -4.26 5.42 -17.36
CA GLU A 225 -5.04 5.45 -16.12
C GLU A 225 -6.13 4.36 -16.06
N GLN A 226 -6.79 4.11 -17.20
CA GLN A 226 -7.86 3.13 -17.33
C GLN A 226 -7.32 1.71 -17.48
N ILE A 227 -6.18 1.55 -18.15
CA ILE A 227 -5.48 0.25 -18.21
C ILE A 227 -5.04 -0.15 -16.80
N PHE A 228 -4.46 0.78 -16.05
CA PHE A 228 -4.09 0.58 -14.65
C PHE A 228 -5.31 0.19 -13.81
N LEU A 229 -6.40 0.95 -13.94
CA LEU A 229 -7.67 0.64 -13.28
C LEU A 229 -8.13 -0.78 -13.58
N CYS A 230 -8.20 -1.19 -14.85
CA CYS A 230 -8.64 -2.52 -15.24
C CYS A 230 -7.78 -3.63 -14.65
N LYS A 231 -6.44 -3.46 -14.64
CA LYS A 231 -5.50 -4.41 -14.02
C LYS A 231 -5.75 -4.54 -12.52
N MET A 232 -5.86 -3.41 -11.82
CA MET A 232 -6.13 -3.41 -10.38
C MET A 232 -7.46 -4.09 -10.04
N LEU A 233 -8.51 -3.83 -10.81
CA LEU A 233 -9.82 -4.46 -10.61
C LEU A 233 -9.78 -5.97 -10.90
N TRP A 234 -9.03 -6.37 -11.91
CA TRP A 234 -8.79 -7.78 -12.21
C TRP A 234 -8.15 -8.49 -11.02
N ASP A 235 -7.10 -7.90 -10.43
CA ASP A 235 -6.39 -8.47 -9.29
C ASP A 235 -7.30 -8.60 -8.07
N ILE A 236 -8.05 -7.54 -7.73
CA ILE A 236 -9.00 -7.55 -6.60
C ILE A 236 -10.06 -8.66 -6.78
N ILE A 237 -10.63 -8.79 -7.97
CA ILE A 237 -11.63 -9.84 -8.27
C ILE A 237 -11.00 -11.24 -8.22
N ALA A 238 -9.77 -11.39 -8.68
CA ALA A 238 -9.05 -12.67 -8.62
C ALA A 238 -8.74 -13.08 -7.17
N ASP A 239 -8.30 -12.14 -6.33
CA ASP A 239 -8.02 -12.37 -4.91
C ASP A 239 -9.30 -12.72 -4.15
N ALA A 240 -10.36 -11.93 -4.31
CA ALA A 240 -11.65 -12.19 -3.65
C ALA A 240 -12.27 -13.54 -4.09
N TRP A 241 -12.11 -13.92 -5.36
CA TRP A 241 -12.54 -15.23 -5.84
C TRP A 241 -11.73 -16.38 -5.23
N THR A 242 -10.41 -16.20 -5.10
CA THR A 242 -9.53 -17.18 -4.46
C THR A 242 -9.91 -17.38 -3.00
N GLU A 243 -10.13 -16.28 -2.26
CA GLU A 243 -10.60 -16.32 -0.87
C GLU A 243 -11.95 -17.04 -0.74
N PHE A 244 -12.88 -16.79 -1.65
CA PHE A 244 -14.18 -17.48 -1.71
C PHE A 244 -14.01 -18.99 -1.89
N CYS A 245 -13.18 -19.43 -2.85
CA CYS A 245 -12.90 -20.85 -3.07
C CYS A 245 -12.29 -21.51 -1.82
N THR A 246 -11.30 -20.88 -1.19
CA THR A 246 -10.65 -21.41 0.02
C THR A 246 -11.64 -21.56 1.18
N LYS A 247 -12.49 -20.55 1.42
CA LYS A 247 -13.52 -20.61 2.48
C LYS A 247 -14.53 -21.72 2.22
N LYS A 248 -14.93 -21.89 0.96
CA LYS A 248 -15.87 -22.93 0.57
C LYS A 248 -15.29 -24.33 0.78
N GLU A 249 -14.07 -24.56 0.30
CA GLU A 249 -13.37 -25.82 0.54
C GLU A 249 -13.31 -26.12 2.04
N HIS A 250 -12.94 -25.14 2.87
CA HIS A 250 -12.92 -25.30 4.33
C HIS A 250 -14.28 -25.69 4.94
N LEU A 251 -15.39 -25.11 4.44
CA LEU A 251 -16.74 -25.48 4.89
C LEU A 251 -17.11 -26.91 4.48
N ASP A 252 -16.77 -27.32 3.26
CA ASP A 252 -17.02 -28.68 2.75
C ASP A 252 -16.25 -29.74 3.58
N TRP A 253 -15.05 -29.42 4.09
CA TRP A 253 -14.29 -30.31 4.98
C TRP A 253 -14.91 -30.48 6.37
N THR A 254 -15.72 -29.53 6.84
CA THR A 254 -16.38 -29.60 8.15
C THR A 254 -17.71 -30.37 8.12
N GLY A 255 -18.06 -30.98 6.99
CA GLY A 255 -19.29 -31.75 6.78
C GLY A 255 -19.48 -32.90 7.77
N PHE A 256 -20.26 -32.62 8.82
CA PHE A 256 -21.13 -33.56 9.51
C PHE A 256 -22.39 -33.85 8.68
#